data_AF-A0A845SI22-F1
#
_entry.id   AF-A0A845SI22-F1
#
_cell.length_a   1.000
_cell.length_b   1.000
_cell.length_c   1.000
_cell.angle_alpha   90.00
_cell.angle_beta   90.00
_cell.angle_gamma   90.00
#
_symmetry.space_group_name_H-M   'P 1'
#
loop_
_entity.id
_entity.type
_entity.pdbx_description
1 polymer ?
#
loop_
_entity_poly.entity_id
_entity_poly.type
_entity_poly.pdbx_seq_one_letter_code
_entity_poly.pdbx_strand_id
1 'polypeptide(L)'
;MKSNAPLDVLRERAKEELDQAAIRLGQIRQSHQLARKQLEQLQEYEREYRQKLQRGMTEGMASASWYNYQQFIITLETAIEQHRALLAQWTQRLQQAVQVWQNMHQRLNALVTLHTRHQKVQLLHDNRQDQKRMDEFAQRACARKHQ
;
A
#
# COMPACT_ATOMS: atom_id res chain seq x y z
N MET A 1 -2.50 -16.38 -33.94
CA MET A 1 -1.77 -16.08 -32.68
C MET A 1 -2.11 -14.71 -32.08
N LYS A 2 -3.40 -14.30 -31.97
CA LYS A 2 -3.79 -12.95 -31.47
C LYS A 2 -4.64 -12.92 -30.19
N SER A 3 -4.84 -14.06 -29.52
CA SER A 3 -5.84 -14.15 -28.43
C SER A 3 -5.31 -13.79 -27.02
N ASN A 4 -3.99 -13.73 -26.81
CA ASN A 4 -3.40 -13.51 -25.47
C ASN A 4 -3.05 -12.05 -25.15
N ALA A 5 -2.77 -11.23 -26.18
CA ALA A 5 -2.20 -9.89 -26.01
C ALA A 5 -3.05 -8.93 -25.13
N PRO A 6 -4.39 -8.87 -25.24
CA PRO A 6 -5.17 -7.92 -24.44
C PRO A 6 -5.18 -8.25 -22.94
N LEU A 7 -5.30 -9.53 -22.57
CA LEU A 7 -5.31 -9.96 -21.16
C LEU A 7 -3.92 -9.81 -20.53
N ASP A 8 -2.87 -10.11 -21.28
CA ASP A 8 -1.49 -9.88 -20.85
C ASP A 8 -1.23 -8.40 -20.57
N VAL A 9 -1.62 -7.51 -21.48
CA VAL A 9 -1.47 -6.05 -21.30
C VAL A 9 -2.24 -5.55 -20.08
N LEU A 10 -3.48 -6.04 -19.87
CA LEU A 10 -4.27 -5.67 -18.69
C LEU A 10 -3.62 -6.13 -17.38
N ARG A 11 -3.02 -7.33 -17.38
CA ARG A 11 -2.32 -7.87 -16.21
C ARG A 11 -1.07 -7.06 -15.89
N GLU A 12 -0.22 -6.79 -16.88
CA GLU A 12 1.00 -6.00 -16.68
C GLU A 12 0.66 -4.59 -16.18
N ARG A 13 -0.34 -3.94 -16.77
CA ARG A 13 -0.81 -2.64 -16.28
C ARG A 13 -1.31 -2.70 -14.84
N ALA A 14 -2.08 -3.74 -14.47
CA ALA A 14 -2.56 -3.90 -13.10
C ALA A 14 -1.41 -4.14 -12.11
N LYS A 15 -0.33 -4.79 -12.55
CA LYS A 15 0.89 -4.98 -11.76
C LYS A 15 1.62 -3.65 -11.55
N GLU A 16 1.80 -2.86 -12.60
CA GLU A 16 2.38 -1.51 -12.50
C GLU A 16 1.56 -0.61 -11.57
N GLU A 17 0.22 -0.63 -11.68
CA GLU A 17 -0.68 0.12 -10.80
C GLU A 17 -0.54 -0.32 -9.32
N LEU A 18 -0.38 -1.63 -9.07
CA LEU A 18 -0.14 -2.17 -7.73
C LEU A 18 1.22 -1.73 -7.16
N ASP A 19 2.29 -1.78 -7.97
CA ASP A 19 3.64 -1.38 -7.56
C ASP A 19 3.68 0.11 -7.21
N GLN A 20 3.03 0.95 -8.03
CA GLN A 20 2.87 2.37 -7.72
C GLN A 20 2.07 2.62 -6.44
N ALA A 21 0.99 1.86 -6.21
CA ALA A 21 0.21 1.95 -4.98
C ALA A 21 1.04 1.54 -3.75
N ALA A 22 1.91 0.53 -3.88
CA ALA A 22 2.81 0.10 -2.81
C ALA A 22 3.84 1.18 -2.46
N ILE A 23 4.43 1.84 -3.46
CA ILE A 23 5.37 2.96 -3.24
C ILE A 23 4.67 4.10 -2.49
N ARG A 24 3.48 4.52 -2.95
CA ARG A 24 2.70 5.58 -2.29
C ARG A 24 2.32 5.20 -0.86
N LEU A 25 1.89 3.95 -0.63
CA LEU A 25 1.60 3.45 0.71
C LEU A 25 2.84 3.52 1.61
N GLY A 26 4.02 3.17 1.10
CA GLY A 26 5.30 3.31 1.81
C GLY A 26 5.58 4.75 2.24
N GLN A 27 5.43 5.70 1.33
CA GLN A 27 5.61 7.14 1.62
C GLN A 27 4.63 7.63 2.69
N ILE A 28 3.34 7.28 2.57
CA ILE A 28 2.31 7.67 3.54
C ILE A 28 2.60 7.06 4.92
N ARG A 29 3.04 5.80 4.99
CA ARG A 29 3.46 5.15 6.24
C ARG A 29 4.62 5.90 6.90
N GLN A 30 5.62 6.30 6.13
CA GLN A 30 6.75 7.08 6.66
C GLN A 30 6.29 8.44 7.21
N SER A 31 5.43 9.17 6.49
CA SER A 31 4.87 10.44 6.96
C SER A 31 4.02 10.27 8.23
N HIS A 32 3.22 9.21 8.31
CA HIS A 32 2.44 8.86 9.50
C HIS A 32 3.34 8.58 10.72
N GLN A 33 4.39 7.78 10.54
CA GLN A 33 5.36 7.49 11.60
C GLN A 33 6.10 8.74 12.06
N LEU A 34 6.49 9.62 11.14
CA LEU A 34 7.13 10.88 11.47
C LEU A 34 6.21 11.79 12.30
N ALA A 35 4.96 11.97 11.86
CA ALA A 35 3.98 12.78 12.59
C ALA A 35 3.73 12.23 14.00
N ARG A 36 3.64 10.90 14.14
CA ARG A 36 3.51 10.22 15.43
C ARG A 36 4.72 10.48 16.33
N LYS A 37 5.94 10.32 15.81
CA LYS A 37 7.17 10.54 16.57
C LYS A 37 7.29 11.98 17.06
N GLN A 38 6.93 12.96 16.21
CA GLN A 38 6.93 14.37 16.60
C GLN A 38 5.93 14.65 17.73
N LEU A 39 4.72 14.06 17.66
CA LEU A 39 3.74 14.19 18.74
C LEU A 39 4.25 13.56 20.04
N GLU A 40 4.83 12.36 19.99
CA GLU A 40 5.42 11.69 21.16
C GLU A 40 6.54 12.53 21.79
N GLN A 41 7.39 13.16 20.98
CA GLN A 41 8.44 14.06 21.45
C GLN A 41 7.87 15.30 22.17
N LEU A 42 6.83 15.93 21.62
CA LEU A 42 6.19 17.09 22.27
C LEU A 42 5.54 16.70 23.61
N GLN A 43 4.91 15.53 23.68
CA GLN A 43 4.28 15.03 24.90
C GLN A 43 5.30 14.66 25.98
N GLU A 44 6.44 14.07 25.60
CA GLU A 44 7.53 13.83 26.54
C GLU A 44 8.09 15.14 27.07
N TYR A 45 8.36 16.07 26.16
CA TYR A 45 8.87 17.39 26.53
C TYR A 45 7.92 18.14 27.47
N GLU A 46 6.60 18.07 27.24
CA GLU A 46 5.59 18.62 28.14
C GLU A 46 5.68 18.00 29.55
N ARG A 47 5.78 16.67 29.65
CA ARG A 47 5.94 15.97 30.93
C ARG A 47 7.19 16.43 31.67
N GLU A 48 8.34 16.42 31.00
CA GLU A 48 9.60 16.88 31.57
C GLU A 48 9.53 18.34 32.03
N TYR A 49 8.88 19.19 31.24
CA TYR A 49 8.74 20.61 31.53
C TYR A 49 7.84 20.86 32.76
N ARG A 50 6.70 20.16 32.86
CA ARG A 50 5.83 20.19 34.06
C ARG A 50 6.54 19.69 35.31
N GLN A 51 7.34 18.62 35.21
CA GLN A 51 8.12 18.12 36.35
C GLN A 51 9.16 19.11 36.84
N LYS A 52 9.87 19.79 35.92
CA LYS A 52 10.84 20.84 36.27
C LYS A 52 10.17 21.99 37.03
N LEU A 53 8.98 22.41 36.59
CA LEU A 53 8.22 23.43 37.29
C LEU A 53 7.84 23.00 38.71
N GLN A 54 7.31 21.78 38.88
CA GLN A 54 6.89 21.29 40.19
C GLN A 54 8.04 21.32 41.22
N ARG A 55 9.26 21.01 40.78
CA ARG A 55 10.47 21.15 41.62
C ARG A 55 10.77 22.61 41.94
N GLY A 56 10.78 23.48 40.92
CA GLY A 56 11.05 24.91 41.10
C GLY A 56 10.02 25.63 41.98
N MET A 57 8.75 25.20 41.99
CA MET A 57 7.73 25.71 42.93
C MET A 57 8.05 25.32 44.37
N THR A 58 8.57 24.12 44.60
CA THR A 58 8.94 23.64 45.94
C THR A 58 10.15 24.42 46.50
N GLU A 59 11.04 24.88 45.63
CA GLU A 59 12.27 25.61 45.97
C GLU A 59 12.07 27.14 46.07
N GLY A 60 10.89 27.67 45.75
CA GLY A 60 10.59 29.10 45.76
C GLY A 60 10.95 29.79 44.44
N MET A 61 10.01 29.84 43.50
CA MET A 61 10.22 30.41 42.16
C MET A 61 9.91 31.91 42.09
N ALA A 62 10.70 32.67 41.32
CA ALA A 62 10.41 34.08 41.04
C ALA A 62 9.14 34.25 40.17
N SER A 63 8.35 35.28 40.44
CA SER A 63 7.07 35.56 39.74
C SER A 63 7.21 35.69 38.21
N ALA A 64 8.32 36.27 37.72
CA ALA A 64 8.60 36.36 36.29
C ALA A 64 8.81 34.99 35.63
N SER A 65 9.46 34.04 36.33
CA SER A 65 9.66 32.67 35.86
C SER A 65 8.34 31.91 35.76
N TRP A 66 7.41 32.16 36.69
CA TRP A 66 6.05 31.61 36.65
C TRP A 66 5.25 32.11 35.44
N TYR A 67 5.29 33.41 35.15
CA TYR A 67 4.60 33.96 33.98
C TYR A 67 5.13 33.38 32.66
N ASN A 68 6.45 33.29 32.51
CA ASN A 68 7.08 32.70 31.33
C ASN A 68 6.69 31.22 31.14
N TYR A 69 6.59 30.46 32.24
CA TYR A 69 6.08 29.09 32.22
C TYR A 69 4.67 29.02 31.64
N GLN A 70 3.75 29.86 32.14
CA GLN A 70 2.35 29.82 31.74
C GLN A 70 2.16 30.16 30.25
N GLN A 71 2.96 31.08 29.71
CA GLN A 71 2.93 31.40 28.27
C GLN A 71 3.46 30.23 27.43
N PHE A 72 4.55 29.60 27.88
CA PHE A 72 5.16 28.52 27.13
C PHE A 72 4.31 27.25 27.14
N ILE A 73 3.67 26.90 28.27
CA ILE A 73 2.80 25.71 28.35
C ILE A 73 1.60 25.85 27.41
N ILE A 74 0.98 27.03 27.31
CA ILE A 74 -0.12 27.30 26.36
C ILE A 74 0.36 27.10 24.91
N THR A 75 1.56 27.58 24.59
CA THR A 75 2.15 27.44 23.26
C THR A 75 2.43 25.97 22.94
N LEU A 76 2.95 25.21 23.91
CA LEU A 76 3.25 23.79 23.77
C LEU A 76 1.97 22.94 23.63
N GLU A 77 0.95 23.20 24.43
CA GLU A 77 -0.36 22.54 24.32
C GLU A 77 -1.00 22.81 22.95
N THR A 78 -0.91 24.05 22.44
CA THR A 78 -1.38 24.41 21.09
C THR A 78 -0.63 23.61 20.02
N ALA A 79 0.69 23.48 20.13
CA ALA A 79 1.49 22.68 19.20
C ALA A 79 1.13 21.19 19.25
N ILE A 80 0.89 20.64 20.45
CA ILE A 80 0.45 19.26 20.65
C ILE A 80 -0.89 19.02 19.94
N GLU A 81 -1.86 19.93 20.08
CA GLU A 81 -3.15 19.80 19.38
C GLU A 81 -3.00 19.85 17.85
N GLN A 82 -2.12 20.72 17.33
CA GLN A 82 -1.81 20.76 15.91
C GLN A 82 -1.20 19.43 15.42
N HIS A 83 -0.27 18.84 16.19
CA HIS A 83 0.35 17.57 15.85
C HIS A 83 -0.62 16.38 16.00
N ARG A 84 -1.56 16.42 16.95
CA ARG A 84 -2.67 15.45 17.06
C ARG A 84 -3.55 15.48 15.81
N ALA A 85 -3.94 16.68 15.36
CA ALA A 85 -4.73 16.85 14.15
C ALA A 85 -3.96 16.36 12.91
N LEU A 86 -2.66 16.67 12.80
CA LEU A 86 -1.81 16.19 11.72
C LEU A 86 -1.71 14.65 11.70
N LEU A 87 -1.52 14.02 12.86
CA LEU A 87 -1.48 12.56 12.98
C LEU A 87 -2.83 11.94 12.58
N ALA A 88 -3.95 12.55 12.96
CA ALA A 88 -5.27 12.10 12.54
C ALA A 88 -5.44 12.15 11.02
N GLN A 89 -5.02 13.24 10.36
CA GLN A 89 -5.03 13.35 8.91
C GLN A 89 -4.17 12.28 8.23
N TRP A 90 -2.95 12.03 8.73
CA TRP A 90 -2.11 10.96 8.19
C TRP A 90 -2.68 9.58 8.43
N THR A 91 -3.38 9.37 9.55
CA THR A 91 -4.04 8.10 9.86
C THR A 91 -5.14 7.81 8.85
N GLN A 92 -5.97 8.81 8.53
CA GLN A 92 -7.01 8.68 7.49
C GLN A 92 -6.39 8.41 6.11
N ARG A 93 -5.34 9.14 5.73
CA ARG A 93 -4.61 8.92 4.46
C ARG A 93 -4.02 7.52 4.38
N LEU A 94 -3.48 7.02 5.50
CA LEU A 94 -2.93 5.67 5.58
C LEU A 94 -4.02 4.61 5.37
N GLN A 95 -5.18 4.75 6.02
CA GLN A 95 -6.31 3.85 5.84
C GLN A 95 -6.78 3.83 4.37
N GLN A 96 -6.91 5.00 3.74
CA GLN A 96 -7.27 5.11 2.33
C GLN A 96 -6.24 4.45 1.41
N ALA A 97 -4.95 4.69 1.64
CA ALA A 97 -3.87 4.09 0.85
C ALA A 97 -3.83 2.57 0.98
N VAL A 98 -4.09 2.03 2.17
CA VAL A 98 -4.21 0.59 2.40
C VAL A 98 -5.39 0.02 1.60
N GLN A 99 -6.55 0.68 1.63
CA GLN A 99 -7.72 0.22 0.88
C GLN A 99 -7.46 0.22 -0.64
N VAL A 100 -6.83 1.29 -1.16
CA VAL A 100 -6.45 1.37 -2.58
C VAL A 100 -5.51 0.23 -2.95
N TRP A 101 -4.45 -0.01 -2.16
CA TRP A 101 -3.52 -1.09 -2.41
C TRP A 101 -4.20 -2.46 -2.39
N GLN A 102 -5.10 -2.72 -1.43
CA GLN A 102 -5.86 -3.96 -1.35
C GLN A 102 -6.75 -4.17 -2.59
N ASN A 103 -7.45 -3.13 -3.03
CA ASN A 103 -8.30 -3.20 -4.23
C ASN A 103 -7.48 -3.50 -5.49
N MET A 104 -6.32 -2.86 -5.66
CA MET A 104 -5.42 -3.14 -6.79
C MET A 104 -4.88 -4.56 -6.75
N HIS A 105 -4.52 -5.05 -5.57
CA HIS A 105 -4.04 -6.42 -5.38
C HIS A 105 -5.13 -7.45 -5.74
N GLN A 106 -6.37 -7.23 -5.30
CA GLN A 106 -7.51 -8.07 -5.67
C GLN A 106 -7.75 -8.08 -7.19
N ARG A 107 -7.68 -6.91 -7.84
CA ARG A 107 -7.82 -6.79 -9.30
C ARG A 107 -6.73 -7.57 -10.04
N LEU A 108 -5.47 -7.45 -9.62
CA LEU A 108 -4.37 -8.20 -10.21
C LEU A 108 -4.59 -9.71 -10.07
N ASN A 109 -4.98 -10.19 -8.88
CA ASN A 109 -5.26 -11.61 -8.66
C ASN A 109 -6.39 -12.15 -9.54
N ALA A 110 -7.45 -11.35 -9.75
CA ALA A 110 -8.54 -11.70 -10.65
C ALA A 110 -8.03 -11.84 -12.11
N LEU A 111 -7.21 -10.90 -12.58
CA LEU A 111 -6.62 -10.93 -13.92
C LEU A 111 -5.65 -12.10 -14.11
N VAL A 112 -4.80 -12.38 -13.12
CA VAL A 112 -3.91 -13.56 -13.13
C VAL A 112 -4.73 -14.84 -13.24
N THR A 113 -5.79 -14.98 -12.45
CA THR A 113 -6.68 -16.15 -12.47
C THR A 113 -7.34 -16.33 -13.84
N LEU A 114 -7.88 -15.25 -14.41
CA LEU A 114 -8.50 -15.26 -15.74
C LEU A 114 -7.48 -15.63 -16.83
N HIS A 115 -6.29 -15.04 -16.78
CA HIS A 115 -5.21 -15.32 -17.71
C HIS A 115 -4.78 -16.80 -17.67
N THR A 116 -4.57 -17.36 -16.47
CA THR A 116 -4.22 -18.78 -16.32
C THR A 116 -5.32 -19.71 -16.85
N ARG A 117 -6.60 -19.38 -16.61
CA ARG A 117 -7.71 -20.16 -17.18
C ARG A 117 -7.74 -20.10 -18.70
N HIS A 118 -7.54 -18.91 -19.26
CA HIS A 118 -7.48 -18.70 -20.71
C HIS A 118 -6.36 -19.51 -21.35
N GLN A 119 -5.15 -19.45 -20.80
CA GLN A 119 -4.00 -20.23 -21.26
C GLN A 119 -4.28 -21.75 -21.27
N LYS A 120 -4.95 -22.27 -20.23
CA LYS A 120 -5.36 -23.68 -20.18
C LYS A 120 -6.34 -24.03 -21.29
N VAL A 121 -7.33 -23.19 -21.55
CA VAL A 121 -8.31 -23.41 -22.63
C VAL A 121 -7.63 -23.38 -23.99
N GLN A 122 -6.71 -22.43 -24.21
CA GLN A 122 -5.93 -22.37 -25.46
C GLN A 122 -5.09 -23.62 -25.66
N LEU A 123 -4.36 -24.08 -24.64
CA LEU A 123 -3.54 -25.28 -24.73
C LEU A 123 -4.37 -26.52 -25.09
N LEU A 124 -5.55 -26.68 -24.48
CA LEU A 124 -6.47 -27.78 -24.80
C LEU A 124 -6.99 -27.70 -26.25
N HIS A 125 -7.29 -26.50 -26.73
CA HIS A 125 -7.72 -26.30 -28.10
C HIS A 125 -6.60 -26.62 -29.10
N ASP A 126 -5.39 -26.15 -28.84
CA ASP A 126 -4.24 -26.35 -29.72
C ASP A 126 -3.86 -27.84 -29.76
N ASN A 127 -3.84 -28.53 -28.61
CA ASN A 127 -3.64 -29.98 -28.54
C ASN A 127 -4.68 -30.76 -29.37
N ARG A 128 -5.96 -30.35 -29.32
CA ARG A 128 -7.02 -30.98 -30.14
C ARG A 128 -6.81 -30.74 -31.62
N GLN A 129 -6.34 -29.55 -32.02
CA GLN A 129 -6.04 -29.27 -33.42
C GLN A 129 -4.83 -30.07 -33.92
N ASP A 130 -3.77 -30.18 -33.11
CA ASP A 130 -2.59 -30.98 -33.41
C ASP A 130 -2.94 -32.46 -33.57
N GLN A 131 -3.72 -33.01 -32.65
CA GLN A 131 -4.18 -34.39 -32.72
C GLN A 131 -4.95 -34.67 -34.02
N LYS A 132 -5.92 -33.80 -34.37
CA LYS A 132 -6.68 -33.92 -35.63
C LYS A 132 -5.76 -33.91 -36.86
N ARG A 133 -4.80 -32.99 -36.92
CA ARG A 133 -3.84 -32.91 -38.04
C ARG A 133 -2.99 -34.18 -38.16
N MET A 134 -2.56 -34.73 -37.02
CA MET A 134 -1.77 -35.95 -36.98
C MET A 134 -2.58 -37.17 -37.44
N ASP A 135 -3.84 -37.27 -36.99
CA ASP A 135 -4.76 -38.34 -37.40
C ASP A 135 -5.04 -38.29 -38.91
N GLU A 136 -5.29 -37.10 -39.47
CA GLU A 136 -5.48 -36.90 -40.91
C GLU A 136 -4.24 -37.32 -41.72
N PHE A 137 -3.04 -36.99 -41.22
CA PHE A 137 -1.79 -37.39 -41.87
C PHE A 137 -1.59 -38.91 -41.83
N ALA A 138 -1.85 -39.54 -40.68
CA ALA A 138 -1.78 -40.99 -40.52
C ALA A 138 -2.76 -41.73 -41.45
N GLN A 139 -4.01 -41.26 -41.55
CA GLN A 139 -5.01 -41.80 -42.47
C GLN A 139 -4.57 -41.70 -43.93
N ARG A 140 -4.07 -40.53 -44.37
CA ARG A 140 -3.54 -40.34 -45.73
C ARG A 140 -2.33 -41.25 -46.01
N ALA A 141 -1.45 -41.44 -45.03
CA ALA A 141 -0.31 -42.34 -45.17
C ALA A 141 -0.74 -43.81 -45.29
N CYS A 142 -1.74 -44.25 -44.52
CA CYS A 142 -2.29 -45.60 -44.60
C CYS A 142 -2.98 -45.87 -45.94
N ALA A 143 -3.79 -44.91 -46.43
CA ALA A 143 -4.49 -45.02 -47.71
C ALA A 143 -3.53 -45.18 -48.90
N ARG A 144 -2.37 -44.48 -48.89
CA ARG A 144 -1.34 -44.60 -49.93
C ARG A 144 -0.59 -45.93 -49.91
N LYS A 145 -0.54 -46.64 -48.78
CA LYS A 145 0.12 -47.95 -48.67
C LYS A 145 -0.77 -49.12 -49.10
N HIS A 146 -2.08 -48.89 -49.23
CA HIS A 146 -3.06 -49.89 -49.67
C HIS A 146 -3.41 -49.78 -51.17
N GLN A 147 -2.74 -48.87 -51.89
CA GLN A 147 -2.72 -48.80 -53.36
C GLN A 147 -1.43 -49.45 -53.87
#